data_AF-A0A2D7C044-F1
#
_entry.id   AF-A0A2D7C044-F1
#
_cell.length_a   1.000
_cell.length_b   1.000
_cell.length_c   1.000
_cell.angle_alpha   90.00
_cell.angle_beta   90.00
_cell.angle_gamma   90.00
#
_symmetry.space_group_name_H-M   'P 1'
#
loop_
_entity.id
_entity.type
_entity.pdbx_description
1 polymer ?
#
loop_
_entity_poly.entity_id
_entity_poly.type
_entity_poly.pdbx_seq_one_letter_code
_entity_poly.pdbx_strand_id
1 'polypeptide(L)'
;MKTIFFNYPVGTSKISLITTDKSVSQLIADEVIPEDAGYLEHDLIDENSNRNDFAMISMNEYLQFDNVENPTTVSWDMELVEIYILDLIRHQRNLAFRVLDTLAMRALTKGLSDVVAEIEADKQILRDLPSTVNLSGATDYWTAQEAVPNVFIDFESKYNPRLV
;
A
#
# COMPACT_ATOMS: atom_id res chain seq x y z
N MET A 1 -19.94 19.73 0.98
CA MET A 1 -18.79 19.05 1.60
C MET A 1 -17.62 19.04 0.64
N LYS A 2 -16.42 19.21 1.17
CA LYS A 2 -15.16 19.20 0.44
C LYS A 2 -14.15 18.31 1.15
N THR A 3 -13.18 17.81 0.38
CA THR A 3 -11.97 17.20 0.93
C THR A 3 -10.84 18.22 0.84
N ILE A 4 -10.20 18.51 1.97
CA ILE A 4 -9.14 19.51 2.07
C ILE A 4 -7.86 18.78 2.47
N PHE A 5 -6.85 18.88 1.63
CA PHE A 5 -5.49 18.45 1.94
C PHE A 5 -4.71 19.66 2.47
N PHE A 6 -3.91 19.48 3.50
CA PHE A 6 -3.06 20.54 4.06
C PHE A 6 -1.77 19.95 4.62
N ASN A 7 -0.69 20.75 4.66
CA ASN A 7 0.58 20.22 5.12
C ASN A 7 0.62 20.14 6.64
N TYR A 8 1.05 18.99 7.14
CA TYR A 8 1.23 18.77 8.57
C TYR A 8 2.32 17.71 8.81
N PRO A 9 3.43 18.08 9.46
CA PRO A 9 3.74 19.40 10.03
C PRO A 9 3.95 20.47 8.96
N VAL A 10 3.66 21.73 9.33
CA VAL A 10 3.89 22.91 8.48
C VAL A 10 5.35 22.98 8.03
N GLY A 11 5.57 23.43 6.80
CA GLY A 11 6.91 23.51 6.22
C GLY A 11 7.44 22.20 5.66
N THR A 12 6.59 21.16 5.59
CA THR A 12 6.91 19.90 4.90
C THR A 12 5.96 19.64 3.74
N SER A 13 6.34 18.73 2.84
CA SER A 13 5.46 18.29 1.77
C SER A 13 4.41 17.28 2.24
N LYS A 14 4.45 16.84 3.51
CA LYS A 14 3.58 15.80 4.05
C LYS A 14 2.18 16.31 4.32
N ILE A 15 1.21 15.46 4.03
CA ILE A 15 -0.19 15.84 3.94
C ILE A 15 -1.01 15.21 5.06
N SER A 16 -1.87 16.04 5.66
CA SER A 16 -3.05 15.62 6.40
C SER A 16 -4.30 15.99 5.61
N LEU A 17 -5.42 15.35 5.93
CA LEU A 17 -6.69 15.57 5.25
C LEU A 17 -7.83 15.81 6.23
N ILE A 18 -8.82 16.56 5.79
CA ILE A 18 -10.10 16.70 6.48
C ILE A 18 -11.23 16.79 5.46
N THR A 19 -12.33 16.10 5.76
CA THR A 19 -13.58 16.19 4.99
C THR A 19 -14.58 17.01 5.79
N THR A 20 -15.06 18.13 5.23
CA THR A 20 -15.91 19.06 5.98
C THR A 20 -16.79 19.93 5.07
N ASP A 21 -17.79 20.58 5.66
CA ASP A 21 -18.56 21.67 5.04
C ASP A 21 -18.03 23.06 5.39
N LYS A 22 -17.06 23.16 6.32
CA LYS A 22 -16.43 24.43 6.70
C LYS A 22 -15.45 24.91 5.63
N SER A 23 -15.29 26.23 5.51
CA SER A 23 -14.22 26.80 4.68
C SER A 23 -12.85 26.67 5.37
N VAL A 24 -11.77 26.72 4.60
CA VAL A 24 -10.40 26.68 5.15
C VAL A 24 -10.16 27.79 6.17
N SER A 25 -10.63 29.02 5.90
CA SER A 25 -10.50 30.14 6.85
C SER A 25 -11.20 29.87 8.18
N GLN A 26 -12.33 29.15 8.18
CA GLN A 26 -12.99 28.73 9.43
C GLN A 26 -12.18 27.66 10.15
N LEU A 27 -11.62 26.68 9.42
CA LEU A 27 -10.78 25.63 10.00
C LEU A 27 -9.48 26.20 10.61
N ILE A 28 -8.91 27.24 10.01
CA ILE A 28 -7.76 27.97 10.57
C ILE A 28 -8.17 28.71 11.85
N ALA A 29 -9.29 29.43 11.83
CA ALA A 29 -9.78 30.13 13.02
C ALA A 29 -10.15 29.18 14.17
N ASP A 30 -10.57 27.96 13.86
CA ASP A 30 -10.87 26.88 14.81
C ASP A 30 -9.62 26.09 15.24
N GLU A 31 -8.42 26.50 14.80
CA GLU A 31 -7.13 25.83 15.09
C GLU A 31 -7.04 24.36 14.61
N VAL A 32 -7.87 23.98 13.64
CA VAL A 32 -7.86 22.63 13.03
C VAL A 32 -6.79 22.52 11.94
N ILE A 33 -6.67 23.57 11.13
CA ILE A 33 -5.59 23.72 10.13
C ILE A 33 -4.64 24.80 10.64
N PRO A 34 -3.31 24.56 10.70
CA PRO A 34 -2.37 25.61 11.08
C PRO A 34 -2.44 26.82 10.14
N GLU A 35 -2.27 28.03 10.68
CA GLU A 35 -2.39 29.28 9.91
C GLU A 35 -1.44 29.36 8.71
N ASP A 36 -0.22 28.85 8.86
CA ASP A 36 0.82 28.85 7.83
C ASP A 36 0.81 27.58 6.95
N ALA A 37 -0.25 26.76 7.04
CA ALA A 37 -0.33 25.54 6.26
C ALA A 37 -0.65 25.81 4.78
N GLY A 38 0.13 25.24 3.88
CA GLY A 38 -0.25 25.12 2.47
C GLY A 38 -1.39 24.12 2.34
N TYR A 39 -2.41 24.43 1.54
CA TYR A 39 -3.59 23.58 1.39
C TYR A 39 -4.14 23.55 -0.03
N LEU A 40 -4.88 22.48 -0.34
CA LEU A 40 -5.66 22.31 -1.58
C LEU A 40 -7.07 21.84 -1.24
N GLU A 41 -8.06 22.50 -1.82
CA GLU A 41 -9.47 22.11 -1.72
C GLU A 41 -9.90 21.32 -2.94
N HIS A 42 -10.51 20.16 -2.70
CA HIS A 42 -11.16 19.35 -3.73
C HIS A 42 -12.66 19.23 -3.43
N ASP A 43 -13.43 18.89 -4.45
CA ASP A 43 -14.78 18.36 -4.23
C ASP A 43 -14.72 17.14 -3.30
N LEU A 44 -15.86 16.78 -2.67
CA LEU A 44 -15.92 15.63 -1.77
C LEU A 44 -15.36 14.38 -2.46
N ILE A 45 -14.33 13.79 -1.86
CA ILE A 45 -13.78 12.49 -2.23
C ILE A 45 -14.34 11.45 -1.25
N ASP A 46 -14.99 10.42 -1.78
CA ASP A 46 -15.70 9.36 -1.06
C ASP A 46 -15.61 8.01 -1.81
N GLU A 47 -16.29 6.96 -1.33
CA GLU A 47 -16.30 5.65 -1.98
C GLU A 47 -16.89 5.62 -3.41
N ASN A 48 -17.60 6.69 -3.80
CA ASN A 48 -18.18 6.84 -5.14
C ASN A 48 -17.24 7.58 -6.09
N SER A 49 -16.14 8.13 -5.57
CA SER A 49 -15.13 8.83 -6.35
C SER A 49 -14.29 7.85 -7.18
N ASN A 50 -13.50 8.37 -8.11
CA ASN A 50 -12.65 7.50 -8.93
C ASN A 50 -11.60 6.78 -8.05
N ARG A 51 -11.11 5.64 -8.55
CA ARG A 51 -10.19 4.75 -7.83
C ARG A 51 -8.93 5.47 -7.31
N ASN A 52 -8.42 6.47 -8.03
CA ASN A 52 -7.23 7.22 -7.63
C ASN A 52 -7.55 8.18 -6.49
N ASP A 53 -8.60 8.99 -6.63
CA ASP A 53 -9.01 9.94 -5.59
C ASP A 53 -9.34 9.20 -4.28
N PHE A 54 -10.10 8.11 -4.37
CA PHE A 54 -10.43 7.30 -3.20
C PHE A 54 -9.19 6.69 -2.53
N ALA A 55 -8.20 6.27 -3.31
CA ALA A 55 -6.93 5.78 -2.77
C ALA A 55 -6.15 6.90 -2.06
N MET A 56 -6.17 8.13 -2.58
CA MET A 56 -5.48 9.27 -1.96
C MET A 56 -6.01 9.56 -0.55
N ILE A 57 -7.32 9.53 -0.32
CA ILE A 57 -7.87 9.74 1.02
C ILE A 57 -7.63 8.55 1.96
N SER A 58 -7.45 7.35 1.41
CA SER A 58 -7.24 6.12 2.19
C SER A 58 -5.78 5.89 2.55
N MET A 59 -4.86 6.55 1.85
CA MET A 59 -3.41 6.33 1.89
C MET A 59 -2.66 7.67 1.90
N ASN A 60 -3.16 8.64 2.66
CA ASN A 60 -2.67 10.02 2.63
C ASN A 60 -1.23 10.17 3.14
N GLU A 61 -0.75 9.22 3.93
CA GLU A 61 0.63 9.17 4.43
C GLU A 61 1.67 8.96 3.31
N TYR A 62 1.25 8.46 2.15
CA TYR A 62 2.07 8.28 0.95
C TYR A 62 1.89 9.41 -0.07
N LEU A 63 1.27 10.51 0.34
CA LEU A 63 1.08 11.68 -0.51
C LEU A 63 2.01 12.81 -0.13
N GLN A 64 2.25 13.68 -1.10
CA GLN A 64 3.00 14.90 -0.93
C GLN A 64 2.51 16.02 -1.85
N PHE A 65 2.70 17.26 -1.40
CA PHE A 65 2.52 18.43 -2.26
C PHE A 65 3.70 18.63 -3.20
N ASP A 66 3.42 19.16 -4.38
CA ASP A 66 4.42 19.64 -5.35
C ASP A 66 5.19 20.86 -4.83
N ASN A 67 4.52 21.73 -4.07
CA ASN A 67 5.10 22.89 -3.41
C ASN A 67 4.54 23.03 -1.99
N VAL A 68 5.43 23.23 -1.01
CA VAL A 68 5.08 23.30 0.42
C VAL A 68 4.32 24.56 0.79
N GLU A 69 4.67 25.70 0.21
CA GLU A 69 4.13 27.02 0.57
C GLU A 69 2.87 27.36 -0.22
N ASN A 70 2.84 26.98 -1.50
CA ASN A 70 1.71 27.22 -2.39
C ASN A 70 1.45 25.97 -3.24
N PRO A 71 0.85 24.92 -2.65
CA PRO A 71 0.61 23.67 -3.35
C PRO A 71 -0.35 23.90 -4.51
N THR A 72 -0.09 23.22 -5.63
CA THR A 72 -0.98 23.20 -6.80
C THR A 72 -1.47 21.81 -7.12
N THR A 73 -0.79 20.77 -6.65
CA THR A 73 -1.18 19.37 -6.85
C THR A 73 -0.80 18.51 -5.65
N VAL A 74 -1.66 17.54 -5.33
CA VAL A 74 -1.32 16.41 -4.46
C VAL A 74 -0.82 15.26 -5.34
N SER A 75 0.36 14.74 -5.03
CA SER A 75 1.01 13.65 -5.78
C SER A 75 1.42 12.52 -4.85
N TRP A 76 1.63 11.33 -5.42
CA TRP A 76 2.16 10.20 -4.67
C TRP A 76 3.66 10.40 -4.42
N ASP A 77 4.08 10.20 -3.18
CA ASP A 77 5.48 10.04 -2.81
C ASP A 77 5.91 8.62 -3.21
N MET A 78 6.41 8.50 -4.45
CA MET A 78 6.73 7.20 -5.03
C MET A 78 7.84 6.46 -4.28
N GLU A 79 8.73 7.16 -3.57
CA GLU A 79 9.74 6.53 -2.72
C GLU A 79 9.08 5.83 -1.53
N LEU A 80 8.10 6.47 -0.88
CA LEU A 80 7.35 5.83 0.20
C LEU A 80 6.43 4.71 -0.31
N VAL A 81 5.82 4.89 -1.48
CA VAL A 81 5.02 3.82 -2.13
C VAL A 81 5.88 2.60 -2.42
N GLU A 82 7.12 2.79 -2.89
CA GLU A 82 8.06 1.69 -3.12
C GLU A 82 8.36 0.92 -1.84
N ILE A 83 8.66 1.64 -0.75
CA ILE A 83 8.93 1.05 0.56
C ILE A 83 7.72 0.23 1.04
N TYR A 84 6.52 0.81 0.95
CA TYR A 84 5.28 0.13 1.35
C TYR A 84 5.06 -1.17 0.57
N ILE A 85 5.20 -1.11 -0.76
CA ILE A 85 5.03 -2.27 -1.63
C ILE A 85 6.05 -3.37 -1.29
N LEU A 86 7.31 -3.01 -1.08
CA LEU A 86 8.36 -3.96 -0.71
C LEU A 86 8.05 -4.63 0.64
N ASP A 87 7.55 -3.87 1.59
CA ASP A 87 7.18 -4.41 2.90
C ASP A 87 5.95 -5.31 2.83
N LEU A 88 4.96 -5.00 1.98
CA LEU A 88 3.84 -5.91 1.69
C LEU A 88 4.34 -7.24 1.10
N ILE A 89 5.23 -7.19 0.10
CA ILE A 89 5.80 -8.40 -0.52
C ILE A 89 6.54 -9.24 0.53
N ARG A 90 7.38 -8.60 1.36
CA ARG A 90 8.12 -9.28 2.43
C ARG A 90 7.16 -9.91 3.44
N HIS A 91 6.12 -9.18 3.84
CA HIS A 91 5.12 -9.67 4.79
C HIS A 91 4.38 -10.88 4.24
N GLN A 92 3.84 -10.78 3.02
CA GLN A 92 3.13 -11.87 2.35
C GLN A 92 4.02 -13.08 2.14
N ARG A 93 5.29 -12.89 1.74
CA ARG A 93 6.28 -13.97 1.61
C ARG A 93 6.50 -14.70 2.93
N ASN A 94 6.63 -13.96 4.03
CA ASN A 94 6.81 -14.55 5.35
C ASN A 94 5.57 -15.34 5.80
N LEU A 95 4.37 -14.87 5.50
CA LEU A 95 3.13 -15.61 5.75
C LEU A 95 3.07 -16.90 4.92
N ALA A 96 3.40 -16.82 3.64
CA ALA A 96 3.45 -17.98 2.74
C ALA A 96 4.45 -19.04 3.23
N PHE A 97 5.64 -18.65 3.69
CA PHE A 97 6.59 -19.59 4.28
C PHE A 97 6.03 -20.34 5.49
N ARG A 98 5.34 -19.64 6.40
CA ARG A 98 4.73 -20.29 7.58
C ARG A 98 3.68 -21.33 7.19
N VAL A 99 2.85 -21.01 6.19
CA VAL A 99 1.86 -21.94 5.64
C VAL A 99 2.55 -23.14 5.02
N LEU A 100 3.52 -22.92 4.13
CA LEU A 100 4.26 -23.98 3.45
C LEU A 100 5.06 -24.87 4.42
N ASP A 101 5.65 -24.31 5.48
CA ASP A 101 6.33 -25.08 6.54
C ASP A 101 5.35 -26.03 7.25
N THR A 102 4.16 -25.52 7.60
CA THR A 102 3.11 -26.31 8.23
C THR A 102 2.63 -27.45 7.31
N LEU A 103 2.41 -27.15 6.03
CA LEU A 103 1.97 -28.13 5.04
C LEU A 103 3.06 -29.17 4.75
N ALA A 104 4.34 -28.76 4.68
CA ALA A 104 5.48 -29.67 4.52
C ALA A 104 5.60 -30.64 5.69
N MET A 105 5.44 -30.16 6.93
CA MET A 105 5.44 -31.03 8.12
C MET A 105 4.31 -32.07 8.06
N ARG A 106 3.10 -31.66 7.66
CA ARG A 106 1.96 -32.59 7.48
C ARG A 106 2.20 -33.62 6.38
N ALA A 107 2.80 -33.22 5.27
CA ALA A 107 3.17 -34.12 4.17
C ALA A 107 4.20 -35.16 4.65
N LEU A 108 5.21 -34.69 5.39
CA LEU A 108 6.29 -35.52 5.94
C LEU A 108 5.76 -36.59 6.90
N THR A 109 4.85 -36.24 7.81
CA THR A 109 4.26 -37.22 8.75
C THR A 109 3.39 -38.27 8.06
N LYS A 110 2.87 -37.96 6.86
CA LYS A 110 2.12 -38.90 6.01
C LYS A 110 3.01 -39.70 5.04
N GLY A 111 4.32 -39.44 5.00
CA GLY A 111 5.25 -40.11 4.07
C GLY A 111 5.11 -39.65 2.62
N LEU A 112 4.51 -38.48 2.36
CA LEU A 112 4.27 -37.93 1.02
C LEU A 112 5.48 -37.13 0.53
N SER A 113 6.58 -37.83 0.21
CA SER A 113 7.85 -37.19 -0.17
C SER A 113 7.77 -36.39 -1.47
N ASP A 114 6.88 -36.77 -2.39
CA ASP A 114 6.57 -36.03 -3.62
C ASP A 114 5.97 -34.66 -3.30
N VAL A 115 5.00 -34.60 -2.38
CA VAL A 115 4.36 -33.36 -1.94
C VAL A 115 5.38 -32.45 -1.23
N VAL A 116 6.26 -33.02 -0.40
CA VAL A 116 7.32 -32.26 0.27
C VAL A 116 8.26 -31.62 -0.76
N ALA A 117 8.66 -32.36 -1.79
CA ALA A 117 9.54 -31.83 -2.84
C ALA A 117 8.88 -30.68 -3.63
N GLU A 118 7.58 -30.79 -3.92
CA GLU A 118 6.82 -29.71 -4.56
C GLU A 118 6.73 -28.46 -3.66
N ILE A 119 6.48 -28.64 -2.36
CA ILE A 119 6.42 -27.53 -1.40
C ILE A 119 7.78 -26.82 -1.30
N GLU A 120 8.89 -27.56 -1.27
CA GLU A 120 10.22 -26.95 -1.24
C GLU A 120 10.56 -26.21 -2.54
N ALA A 121 10.07 -26.68 -3.69
CA ALA A 121 10.20 -25.96 -4.95
C ALA A 121 9.44 -24.62 -4.92
N ASP A 122 8.21 -24.59 -4.39
CA ASP A 122 7.44 -23.36 -4.20
C ASP A 122 8.14 -22.40 -3.22
N LYS A 123 8.70 -22.92 -2.12
CA LYS A 123 9.51 -22.10 -1.20
C LYS A 123 10.72 -21.49 -1.90
N GLN A 124 11.36 -22.22 -2.82
CA GLN A 124 12.50 -21.69 -3.56
C GLN A 124 12.08 -20.53 -4.47
N ILE A 125 10.94 -20.65 -5.16
CA ILE A 125 10.36 -19.54 -5.96
C ILE A 125 10.14 -18.31 -5.07
N LEU A 126 9.62 -18.48 -3.85
CA LEU A 126 9.43 -17.38 -2.90
C LEU A 126 10.75 -16.76 -2.42
N ARG A 127 11.80 -17.57 -2.21
CA ARG A 127 13.15 -17.09 -1.84
C ARG A 127 13.79 -16.27 -2.96
N ASP A 128 13.55 -16.68 -4.21
CA ASP A 128 14.10 -16.07 -5.41
C ASP A 128 13.35 -14.80 -5.85
N LEU A 129 12.28 -14.43 -5.12
CA LEU A 129 11.60 -13.16 -5.36
C LEU A 129 12.54 -11.98 -5.16
N PRO A 130 12.48 -10.97 -6.05
CA PRO A 130 13.38 -9.86 -6.00
C PRO A 130 13.20 -9.09 -4.68
N SER A 131 14.31 -8.65 -4.11
CA SER A 131 14.34 -7.80 -2.91
C SER A 131 14.04 -6.32 -3.21
N THR A 132 13.87 -6.00 -4.50
CA THR A 132 13.64 -4.67 -5.08
C THR A 132 12.52 -4.76 -6.11
N VAL A 133 11.74 -3.69 -6.30
CA VAL A 133 10.71 -3.61 -7.34
C VAL A 133 11.07 -2.43 -8.24
N ASN A 134 11.05 -2.64 -9.56
CA ASN A 134 11.25 -1.54 -10.48
C ASN A 134 9.93 -0.79 -10.69
N LEU A 135 9.79 0.37 -10.06
CA LEU A 135 8.61 1.24 -10.18
C LEU A 135 8.82 2.42 -11.13
N SER A 136 9.86 2.41 -11.97
CA SER A 136 10.22 3.55 -12.82
C SER A 136 9.12 3.99 -13.82
N GLY A 137 8.12 3.12 -14.07
CA GLY A 137 6.97 3.40 -14.94
C GLY A 137 5.69 3.80 -14.20
N ALA A 138 5.70 3.81 -12.86
CA ALA A 138 4.53 4.12 -12.05
C ALA A 138 4.54 5.58 -11.58
N THR A 139 3.40 6.26 -11.74
CA THR A 139 3.18 7.62 -11.23
C THR A 139 2.08 7.69 -10.16
N ASP A 140 1.44 6.56 -9.90
CA ASP A 140 0.42 6.41 -8.86
C ASP A 140 0.53 5.04 -8.18
N TYR A 141 -0.14 4.94 -7.03
CA TYR A 141 -0.17 3.72 -6.22
C TYR A 141 -0.65 2.48 -6.99
N TRP A 142 -1.67 2.63 -7.84
CA TRP A 142 -2.28 1.48 -8.51
C TRP A 142 -1.39 0.91 -9.60
N THR A 143 -0.78 1.79 -10.40
CA THR A 143 0.21 1.40 -11.41
C THR A 143 1.43 0.76 -10.73
N ALA A 144 1.83 1.25 -9.56
CA ALA A 144 2.91 0.66 -8.79
C ALA A 144 2.54 -0.73 -8.26
N GLN A 145 1.32 -0.90 -7.73
CA GLN A 145 0.82 -2.19 -7.26
C GLN A 145 0.72 -3.21 -8.41
N GLU A 146 0.23 -2.79 -9.57
CA GLU A 146 0.06 -3.64 -10.76
C GLU A 146 1.42 -4.07 -11.36
N ALA A 147 2.50 -3.32 -11.10
CA ALA A 147 3.86 -3.69 -11.48
C ALA A 147 4.47 -4.81 -10.60
N VAL A 148 3.84 -5.13 -9.45
CA VAL A 148 4.33 -6.16 -8.54
C VAL A 148 4.00 -7.56 -9.09
N PRO A 149 5.00 -8.45 -9.25
CA PRO A 149 4.74 -9.83 -9.65
C PRO A 149 3.79 -10.54 -8.69
N ASN A 150 2.65 -11.03 -9.19
CA ASN A 150 1.73 -11.83 -8.39
C ASN A 150 2.19 -13.30 -8.32
N VAL A 151 2.86 -13.63 -7.23
CA VAL A 151 3.39 -14.96 -6.92
C VAL A 151 2.71 -15.60 -5.70
N PHE A 152 1.74 -14.89 -5.12
CA PHE A 152 1.04 -15.32 -3.92
C PHE A 152 -0.14 -16.20 -4.30
N ILE A 153 0.15 -17.49 -4.43
CA ILE A 153 -0.84 -18.54 -4.63
C ILE A 153 -1.46 -18.88 -3.28
N ASP A 154 -2.75 -19.23 -3.26
CA ASP A 154 -3.36 -19.88 -2.11
C ASP A 154 -2.78 -21.30 -1.94
N PHE A 155 -1.68 -21.39 -1.20
CA PHE A 155 -0.96 -22.64 -0.94
C PHE A 155 -1.79 -23.64 -0.13
N GLU A 156 -2.72 -23.17 0.70
CA GLU A 156 -3.63 -24.06 1.41
C GLU A 156 -4.56 -24.76 0.44
N SER A 157 -5.21 -24.01 -0.46
CA SER A 157 -6.05 -24.59 -1.51
C SER A 157 -5.26 -25.52 -2.44
N LYS A 158 -4.00 -25.21 -2.74
CA LYS A 158 -3.13 -26.06 -3.56
C LYS A 158 -2.84 -27.41 -2.92
N TYR A 159 -2.48 -27.45 -1.63
CA TYR A 159 -1.93 -28.65 -1.00
C TYR A 159 -2.90 -29.40 -0.10
N ASN A 160 -3.87 -28.74 0.54
CA ASN A 160 -4.79 -29.40 1.47
C ASN A 160 -5.50 -30.64 0.86
N PRO A 161 -5.97 -30.66 -0.40
CA PRO A 161 -6.62 -31.84 -0.97
C PRO A 161 -5.76 -33.12 -0.98
N ARG A 162 -4.43 -32.98 -0.96
CA ARG A 162 -3.47 -34.10 -0.89
C ARG A 162 -3.05 -34.45 0.54
N LEU A 163 -3.41 -33.60 1.51
CA LEU A 163 -2.99 -33.69 2.92
C LEU A 163 -4.14 -34.02 3.88
N VAL A 164 -5.37 -34.16 3.38
CA VAL A 164 -6.50 -34.75 4.14
C VAL A 164 -6.23 -36.23 4.38
#